data_AF-A0A3N4HSP3-F1
#
_entry.id   AF-A0A3N4HSP3-F1
#
_cell.length_a   1.000
_cell.length_b   1.000
_cell.length_c   1.000
_cell.angle_alpha   90.00
_cell.angle_beta   90.00
_cell.angle_gamma   90.00
#
_symmetry.space_group_name_H-M   'P 1'
#
loop_
_entity.id
_entity.type
_entity.pdbx_description
1 polymer ?
#
loop_
_entity_poly.entity_id
_entity_poly.type
_entity_poly.pdbx_seq_one_letter_code
_entity_poly.pdbx_strand_id
1 'polypeptide(L)'
;MARAVLDGEKETRSIRIYKAIADSEKATKHGHYWFASDNDGQTAAKKEMQHLTELSSALSATITRIKFGKGNLDYINAALEAIKDSQAAPKPWQHGLPKRHRDSHDASMGQICTLAPLLQRQINGFIAQYRFSEQRASTQMTVIFNLLTHSDAQSSLEQSKLSLDLARSNQELAEAMRRDSSSMKTVAVMTMVFLPGTFFSALFAMPFIRIPSEESDGIIQKGFALYWGLTIASTAIVFTTWFMTTHRSQIADRYRVFSLRAGHSNAKE
;
A
#
# COMPACT_ATOMS: atom_id res chain seq x y z
N MET A 1 -2.26 7.05 -51.23
CA MET A 1 -2.78 7.42 -49.89
C MET A 1 -3.87 6.49 -49.34
N ALA A 2 -4.68 5.81 -50.17
CA ALA A 2 -5.73 4.89 -49.68
C ALA A 2 -5.22 3.56 -49.03
N ARG A 3 -4.01 3.08 -49.37
CA ARG A 3 -3.45 1.85 -48.77
C ARG A 3 -2.97 2.02 -47.33
N ALA A 4 -2.50 3.20 -46.93
CA ALA A 4 -2.04 3.47 -45.57
C ALA A 4 -3.20 3.63 -44.56
N VAL A 5 -4.35 4.10 -45.02
CA VAL A 5 -5.57 4.23 -44.18
C VAL A 5 -6.19 2.86 -43.91
N LEU A 6 -6.18 1.95 -44.88
CA LEU A 6 -6.68 0.59 -44.71
C LEU A 6 -5.79 -0.29 -43.83
N ASP A 7 -4.48 0.00 -43.76
CA ASP A 7 -3.54 -0.73 -42.91
C ASP A 7 -3.70 -0.34 -41.43
N GLY A 8 -3.85 0.98 -41.16
CA GLY A 8 -4.17 1.47 -39.82
C GLY A 8 -5.54 1.00 -39.31
N GLU A 9 -6.53 0.84 -40.19
CA GLU A 9 -7.86 0.34 -39.80
C GLU A 9 -7.86 -1.18 -39.51
N LYS A 10 -7.03 -1.96 -40.23
CA LYS A 10 -6.83 -3.39 -39.94
C LYS A 10 -6.09 -3.63 -38.63
N GLU A 11 -5.09 -2.80 -38.32
CA GLU A 11 -4.37 -2.84 -37.04
C GLU A 11 -5.29 -2.44 -35.87
N THR A 12 -6.19 -1.48 -36.10
CA THR A 12 -7.19 -1.09 -35.08
C THR A 12 -8.26 -2.18 -34.88
N ARG A 13 -8.63 -2.92 -35.93
CA ARG A 13 -9.58 -4.05 -35.83
C ARG A 13 -8.97 -5.26 -35.14
N SER A 14 -7.71 -5.61 -35.43
CA SER A 14 -7.04 -6.72 -34.74
C SER A 14 -6.93 -6.43 -33.24
N ILE A 15 -6.54 -5.20 -32.85
CA ILE A 15 -6.47 -4.78 -31.44
C ILE A 15 -7.84 -4.87 -30.75
N ARG A 16 -8.93 -4.48 -31.43
CA ARG A 16 -10.29 -4.60 -30.87
C ARG A 16 -10.75 -6.05 -30.73
N ILE A 17 -10.37 -6.92 -31.67
CA ILE A 17 -10.68 -8.35 -31.59
C ILE A 17 -9.89 -8.98 -30.45
N TYR A 18 -8.60 -8.69 -30.29
CA TYR A 18 -7.81 -9.16 -29.15
C TYR A 18 -8.35 -8.63 -27.81
N LYS A 19 -8.81 -7.37 -27.77
CA LYS A 19 -9.44 -6.81 -26.57
C LYS A 19 -10.79 -7.47 -26.27
N ALA A 20 -11.62 -7.71 -27.28
CA ALA A 20 -12.91 -8.38 -27.11
C ALA A 20 -12.74 -9.86 -26.72
N ILE A 21 -11.74 -10.55 -27.28
CA ILE A 21 -11.36 -11.90 -26.89
C ILE A 21 -10.87 -11.89 -25.44
N ALA A 22 -9.96 -10.99 -25.07
CA ALA A 22 -9.48 -10.85 -23.69
C ALA A 22 -10.61 -10.50 -22.69
N ASP A 23 -11.54 -9.64 -23.07
CA ASP A 23 -12.71 -9.28 -22.26
C ASP A 23 -13.69 -10.46 -22.14
N SER A 24 -13.83 -11.28 -23.19
CA SER A 24 -14.66 -12.50 -23.17
C SER A 24 -14.02 -13.66 -22.38
N GLU A 25 -12.69 -13.82 -22.45
CA GLU A 25 -11.91 -14.77 -21.65
C GLU A 25 -11.94 -14.40 -20.17
N LYS A 26 -11.91 -13.09 -19.87
CA LYS A 26 -12.09 -12.54 -18.52
C LYS A 26 -13.50 -12.81 -17.98
N ALA A 27 -14.52 -12.76 -18.82
CA ALA A 27 -15.90 -13.06 -18.43
C ALA A 27 -16.18 -14.58 -18.29
N THR A 28 -15.47 -15.43 -19.03
CA THR A 28 -15.70 -16.89 -19.08
C THR A 28 -14.73 -17.73 -18.24
N LYS A 29 -13.74 -17.09 -17.60
CA LYS A 29 -12.75 -17.74 -16.70
C LYS A 29 -11.93 -18.86 -17.35
N HIS A 30 -11.66 -18.80 -18.66
CA HIS A 30 -10.90 -19.82 -19.41
C HIS A 30 -9.72 -19.21 -20.20
N GLY A 31 -8.78 -18.55 -19.50
CA GLY A 31 -7.56 -17.97 -20.10
C GLY A 31 -6.28 -18.54 -19.49
N HIS A 32 -5.36 -19.04 -20.32
CA HIS A 32 -4.14 -19.76 -19.91
C HIS A 32 -3.08 -18.91 -19.16
N TYR A 33 -3.28 -17.58 -19.07
CA TYR A 33 -2.30 -16.62 -18.53
C TYR A 33 -2.79 -15.83 -17.30
N TRP A 34 -4.01 -16.05 -16.83
CA TRP A 34 -4.52 -15.35 -15.66
C TRP A 34 -4.93 -16.38 -14.61
N PHE A 35 -4.14 -16.46 -13.55
CA PHE A 35 -4.59 -17.07 -12.30
C PHE A 35 -5.93 -16.43 -11.96
N ALA A 36 -6.98 -17.24 -11.91
CA ALA A 36 -8.24 -16.86 -11.31
C ALA A 36 -7.97 -16.53 -9.84
N SER A 37 -7.62 -15.27 -9.58
CA SER A 37 -7.61 -14.73 -8.24
C SER A 37 -9.04 -14.81 -7.73
N ASP A 38 -9.16 -15.27 -6.50
CA ASP A 38 -10.34 -15.38 -5.64
C ASP A 38 -11.01 -14.00 -5.35
N ASN A 39 -11.03 -13.13 -6.35
CA ASN A 39 -11.24 -11.69 -6.27
C ASN A 39 -12.72 -11.32 -6.21
N ASP A 40 -13.64 -12.21 -6.60
CA ASP A 40 -15.08 -11.96 -6.45
C ASP A 40 -15.48 -11.92 -4.96
N GLY A 41 -14.86 -12.77 -4.13
CA GLY A 41 -15.05 -12.77 -2.67
C GLY A 41 -14.35 -11.59 -1.98
N GLN A 42 -13.08 -11.31 -2.33
CA GLN A 42 -12.34 -10.17 -1.78
C GLN A 42 -12.93 -8.81 -2.16
N THR A 43 -13.55 -8.68 -3.35
CA THR A 43 -14.20 -7.42 -3.77
C THR A 43 -15.54 -7.22 -3.05
N ALA A 44 -16.29 -8.30 -2.77
CA ALA A 44 -17.51 -8.24 -1.98
C ALA A 44 -17.22 -7.93 -0.51
N ALA A 45 -16.28 -8.64 0.11
CA ALA A 45 -15.87 -8.41 1.51
C ALA A 45 -15.31 -6.98 1.71
N LYS A 46 -14.51 -6.48 0.75
CA LYS A 46 -14.01 -5.10 0.79
C LYS A 46 -15.13 -4.06 0.66
N LYS A 47 -16.15 -4.31 -0.17
CA LYS A 47 -17.35 -3.46 -0.27
C LYS A 47 -18.18 -3.49 1.02
N GLU A 48 -18.36 -4.65 1.63
CA GLU A 48 -19.03 -4.79 2.93
C GLU A 48 -18.29 -4.03 4.03
N MET A 49 -16.96 -4.14 4.07
CA MET A 49 -16.12 -3.44 5.06
C MET A 49 -16.15 -1.91 4.88
N GLN A 50 -16.17 -1.43 3.63
CA GLN A 50 -16.39 -0.01 3.32
C GLN A 50 -17.77 0.46 3.78
N HIS A 51 -18.83 -0.31 3.50
CA HIS A 51 -20.19 0.02 3.92
C HIS A 51 -20.34 0.04 5.45
N LEU A 52 -19.73 -0.91 6.18
CA LEU A 52 -19.72 -0.91 7.65
C LEU A 52 -18.99 0.31 8.22
N THR A 53 -17.92 0.76 7.58
CA THR A 53 -17.17 1.96 7.96
C THR A 53 -17.98 3.24 7.71
N GLU A 54 -18.71 3.31 6.60
CA GLU A 54 -19.63 4.42 6.32
C GLU A 54 -20.78 4.46 7.33
N LEU A 55 -21.38 3.31 7.65
CA LEU A 55 -22.44 3.20 8.64
C LEU A 55 -21.97 3.61 10.04
N SER A 56 -20.77 3.22 10.48
CA SER A 56 -20.22 3.62 11.77
C SER A 56 -19.95 5.13 11.85
N SER A 57 -19.47 5.73 10.77
CA SER A 57 -19.30 7.19 10.67
C SER A 57 -20.65 7.91 10.73
N ALA A 58 -21.63 7.46 9.94
CA ALA A 58 -22.98 8.02 9.92
C ALA A 58 -23.67 7.90 11.29
N LEU A 59 -23.60 6.73 11.94
CA LEU A 59 -24.15 6.52 13.27
C LEU A 59 -23.49 7.45 14.30
N SER A 60 -22.17 7.64 14.24
CA SER A 60 -21.45 8.55 15.15
C SER A 60 -21.96 9.98 15.02
N ALA A 61 -22.17 10.44 13.78
CA ALA A 61 -22.76 11.75 13.51
C ALA A 61 -24.20 11.86 14.05
N THR A 62 -25.02 10.81 13.91
CA THR A 62 -26.40 10.82 14.43
C THR A 62 -26.45 10.86 15.96
N ILE A 63 -25.56 10.14 16.65
CA ILE A 63 -25.44 10.17 18.13
C ILE A 63 -25.12 11.59 18.60
N THR A 64 -24.19 12.27 17.93
CA THR A 64 -23.84 13.66 18.27
C THR A 64 -25.02 14.60 18.08
N ARG A 65 -25.79 14.45 16.99
CA ARG A 65 -27.02 15.24 16.75
C ARG A 65 -28.10 14.97 17.81
N ILE A 66 -28.29 13.71 18.20
CA ILE A 66 -29.21 13.31 19.28
C ILE A 66 -28.81 13.95 20.60
N LYS A 67 -27.53 13.90 20.97
CA LYS A 67 -27.00 14.52 22.20
C LYS A 67 -27.20 16.04 22.20
N PHE A 68 -26.95 16.70 21.07
CA PHE A 68 -27.19 18.14 20.94
C PHE A 68 -28.68 18.50 21.08
N GLY A 69 -29.57 17.74 20.43
CA GLY A 69 -31.02 17.93 20.55
C GLY A 69 -31.53 17.76 21.98
N LYS A 70 -31.03 16.73 22.69
CA LYS A 70 -31.31 16.51 24.11
C LYS A 70 -30.80 17.68 24.97
N GLY A 71 -29.57 18.15 24.74
CA GLY A 71 -29.01 19.29 25.48
C GLY A 71 -29.85 20.57 25.32
N ASN A 72 -30.38 20.83 24.12
CA ASN A 72 -31.29 21.96 23.91
C ASN A 72 -32.59 21.82 24.71
N LEU A 73 -33.13 20.60 24.81
CA LEU A 73 -34.32 20.34 25.63
C LEU A 73 -34.04 20.48 27.12
N ASP A 74 -32.89 20.01 27.60
CA ASP A 74 -32.45 20.19 28.99
C ASP A 74 -32.31 21.69 29.32
N TYR A 75 -31.79 22.50 28.37
CA TYR A 75 -31.72 23.96 28.51
C TYR A 75 -33.11 24.61 28.58
N ILE A 76 -34.04 24.23 27.69
CA ILE A 76 -35.42 24.75 27.71
C ILE A 76 -36.11 24.37 29.02
N ASN A 77 -35.89 23.16 29.52
CA ASN A 77 -36.43 22.71 30.80
C ASN A 77 -35.89 23.57 31.97
N ALA A 78 -34.58 23.84 31.99
CA ALA A 78 -33.96 24.71 32.99
C ALA A 78 -34.46 26.16 32.90
N ALA A 79 -34.70 26.68 31.69
CA ALA A 79 -35.27 28.00 31.49
C ALA A 79 -36.72 28.10 31.99
N LEU A 80 -37.53 27.07 31.76
CA LEU A 80 -38.89 26.98 32.30
C LEU A 80 -38.91 26.93 33.83
N GLU A 81 -37.95 26.24 34.43
CA GLU A 81 -37.77 26.17 35.88
C GLU A 81 -37.36 27.53 36.46
N ALA A 82 -36.40 28.21 35.81
CA ALA A 82 -36.01 29.57 36.18
C ALA A 82 -37.17 30.58 36.04
N ILE A 83 -38.05 30.45 35.03
CA ILE A 83 -39.24 31.29 34.89
C ILE A 83 -40.22 31.06 36.05
N LYS A 84 -40.46 29.81 36.44
CA LYS A 84 -41.30 29.48 37.60
C LYS A 84 -40.71 30.07 38.89
N ASP A 85 -39.42 29.91 39.10
CA ASP A 85 -38.73 30.45 40.29
C ASP A 85 -38.77 31.98 40.32
N SER A 86 -38.67 32.64 39.16
CA SER A 86 -38.75 34.10 39.04
C SER A 86 -40.12 34.66 39.42
N GLN A 87 -41.19 33.85 39.36
CA GLN A 87 -42.52 34.27 39.78
C GLN A 87 -42.61 34.40 41.32
N ALA A 88 -41.92 33.54 42.06
CA ALA A 88 -41.86 33.56 43.53
C ALA A 88 -40.84 34.57 44.07
N ALA A 89 -39.87 35.00 43.25
CA ALA A 89 -38.83 35.93 43.66
C ALA A 89 -39.35 37.38 43.85
N PRO A 90 -38.75 38.17 44.76
CA PRO A 90 -39.02 39.60 44.86
C PRO A 90 -38.71 40.30 43.53
N LYS A 91 -39.62 41.18 43.06
CA LYS A 91 -39.49 41.88 41.76
C LYS A 91 -39.16 43.36 41.98
N PRO A 92 -37.91 43.72 42.30
CA PRO A 92 -37.54 45.09 42.63
C PRO A 92 -37.87 46.03 41.48
N TRP A 93 -37.72 45.65 40.22
CA TRP A 93 -38.02 46.49 39.05
C TRP A 93 -39.52 46.89 38.91
N GLN A 94 -40.46 46.26 39.62
CA GLN A 94 -41.89 46.57 39.48
C GLN A 94 -42.34 47.86 40.17
N HIS A 95 -41.60 48.34 41.17
CA HIS A 95 -41.95 49.54 41.95
C HIS A 95 -42.19 50.81 41.09
N GLY A 96 -41.46 50.98 39.98
CA GLY A 96 -41.57 52.14 39.08
C GLY A 96 -42.64 52.04 37.99
N LEU A 97 -43.36 50.91 37.88
CA LEU A 97 -44.34 50.69 36.80
C LEU A 97 -45.77 51.13 37.21
N PRO A 98 -46.59 51.63 36.27
CA PRO A 98 -48.01 51.85 36.52
C PRO A 98 -48.73 50.57 36.98
N LYS A 99 -49.70 50.69 37.90
CA LYS A 99 -50.42 49.53 38.49
C LYS A 99 -51.01 48.60 37.42
N ARG A 100 -51.64 49.16 36.39
CA ARG A 100 -52.19 48.41 35.25
C ARG A 100 -51.16 47.51 34.56
N HIS A 101 -49.91 47.96 34.44
CA HIS A 101 -48.85 47.20 33.78
C HIS A 101 -48.31 46.08 34.69
N ARG A 102 -48.24 46.31 36.00
CA ARG A 102 -47.89 45.27 36.98
C ARG A 102 -48.92 44.14 36.99
N ASP A 103 -50.20 44.50 37.10
CA ASP A 103 -51.30 43.53 37.15
C ASP A 103 -51.38 42.72 35.85
N SER A 104 -51.19 43.38 34.69
CA SER A 104 -51.14 42.70 33.39
C SER A 104 -49.94 41.78 33.27
N HIS A 105 -48.75 42.17 33.76
CA HIS A 105 -47.56 41.32 33.75
C HIS A 105 -47.77 40.08 34.61
N ASP A 106 -48.26 40.25 35.83
CA ASP A 106 -48.46 39.14 36.77
C ASP A 106 -49.55 38.17 36.30
N ALA A 107 -50.60 38.68 35.63
CA ALA A 107 -51.61 37.84 34.99
C ALA A 107 -51.02 36.99 33.85
N SER A 108 -50.24 37.60 32.94
CA SER A 108 -49.57 36.88 31.85
C SER A 108 -48.57 35.85 32.39
N MET A 109 -47.82 36.20 33.43
CA MET A 109 -46.84 35.29 34.02
C MET A 109 -47.52 34.14 34.77
N GLY A 110 -48.69 34.38 35.38
CA GLY A 110 -49.56 33.34 35.92
C GLY A 110 -50.02 32.35 34.85
N GLN A 111 -50.45 32.82 33.68
CA GLN A 111 -50.85 31.95 32.56
C GLN A 111 -49.68 31.13 32.00
N ILE A 112 -48.49 31.72 31.93
CA ILE A 112 -47.28 30.98 31.49
C ILE A 112 -46.95 29.87 32.49
N CYS A 113 -47.03 30.15 33.79
CA CYS A 113 -46.69 29.17 34.82
C CYS A 113 -47.71 28.04 34.97
N THR A 114 -49.00 28.27 34.64
CA THR A 114 -49.99 27.19 34.58
C THR A 114 -49.77 26.23 33.42
N LEU A 115 -49.27 26.73 32.27
CA LEU A 115 -48.94 25.90 31.11
C LEU A 115 -47.54 25.26 31.18
N ALA A 116 -46.60 25.87 31.89
CA ALA A 116 -45.24 25.38 32.07
C ALA A 116 -45.14 23.88 32.50
N PRO A 117 -45.92 23.33 33.45
CA PRO A 117 -45.84 21.90 33.78
C PRO A 117 -46.25 20.97 32.63
N LEU A 118 -47.15 21.38 31.74
CA LEU A 118 -47.52 20.59 30.56
C LEU A 118 -46.36 20.52 29.57
N LEU A 119 -45.75 21.67 29.27
CA LEU A 119 -44.56 21.75 28.42
C LEU A 119 -43.40 20.94 29.02
N GLN A 120 -43.18 21.07 30.33
CA GLN A 120 -42.15 20.32 31.05
C GLN A 120 -42.37 18.81 30.96
N ARG A 121 -43.62 18.33 31.07
CA ARG A 121 -43.95 16.92 30.87
C ARG A 121 -43.68 16.45 29.45
N GLN A 122 -44.01 17.27 28.45
CA GLN A 122 -43.74 16.96 27.05
C GLN A 122 -42.24 16.94 26.74
N ILE A 123 -41.48 17.90 27.25
CA ILE A 123 -40.02 17.97 27.14
C ILE A 123 -39.37 16.74 27.79
N ASN A 124 -39.80 16.35 29.00
CA ASN A 124 -39.32 15.15 29.67
C ASN A 124 -39.62 13.88 28.87
N GLY A 125 -40.79 13.81 28.22
CA GLY A 125 -41.12 12.74 27.27
C GLY A 125 -40.16 12.70 26.08
N PHE A 126 -39.85 13.84 25.47
CA PHE A 126 -38.87 13.92 24.38
C PHE A 126 -37.46 13.57 24.84
N ILE A 127 -37.01 14.03 26.02
CA ILE A 127 -35.72 13.65 26.60
C ILE A 127 -35.64 12.13 26.76
N ALA A 128 -36.70 11.47 27.24
CA ALA A 128 -36.75 10.02 27.35
C ALA A 128 -36.64 9.33 25.98
N GLN A 129 -37.30 9.87 24.94
CA GLN A 129 -37.19 9.36 23.57
C GLN A 129 -35.77 9.53 22.98
N TYR A 130 -35.13 10.68 23.23
CA TYR A 130 -33.74 10.91 22.81
C TYR A 130 -32.78 9.95 23.51
N ARG A 131 -32.96 9.71 24.83
CA ARG A 131 -32.17 8.71 25.58
C ARG A 131 -32.32 7.30 25.00
N PHE A 132 -33.55 6.88 24.70
CA PHE A 132 -33.79 5.57 24.08
C PHE A 132 -33.10 5.44 22.71
N SER A 133 -33.20 6.49 21.89
CA SER A 133 -32.59 6.50 20.55
C SER A 133 -31.05 6.52 20.62
N GLU A 134 -30.49 7.28 21.55
CA GLU A 134 -29.05 7.30 21.85
C GLU A 134 -28.56 5.90 22.26
N GLN A 135 -29.27 5.24 23.18
CA GLN A 135 -28.88 3.92 23.66
C GLN A 135 -28.91 2.87 22.54
N ARG A 136 -29.95 2.89 21.70
CA ARG A 136 -30.03 2.01 20.51
C ARG A 136 -28.90 2.26 19.52
N ALA A 137 -28.63 3.52 19.20
CA ALA A 137 -27.56 3.88 18.28
C ALA A 137 -26.18 3.47 18.83
N SER A 138 -25.96 3.64 20.14
CA SER A 138 -24.75 3.19 20.83
C SER A 138 -24.57 1.67 20.77
N THR A 139 -25.62 0.90 21.08
CA THR A 139 -25.58 -0.56 20.98
C THR A 139 -25.30 -1.03 19.54
N GLN A 140 -25.94 -0.41 18.54
CA GLN A 140 -25.69 -0.73 17.13
C GLN A 140 -24.25 -0.38 16.71
N MET A 141 -23.69 0.73 17.20
CA MET A 141 -22.29 1.09 16.98
C MET A 141 -21.34 0.00 17.47
N THR A 142 -21.56 -0.51 18.68
CA THR A 142 -20.74 -1.58 19.25
C THR A 142 -20.79 -2.84 18.39
N VAL A 143 -21.98 -3.22 17.89
CA VAL A 143 -22.12 -4.37 17.00
C VAL A 143 -21.35 -4.15 15.69
N ILE A 144 -21.50 -3.00 15.05
CA ILE A 144 -20.79 -2.67 13.81
C ILE A 144 -19.27 -2.66 14.04
N PHE A 145 -18.80 -2.11 15.15
CA PHE A 145 -17.39 -2.12 15.50
C PHE A 145 -16.85 -3.55 15.69
N ASN A 146 -17.59 -4.40 16.41
CA ASN A 146 -17.21 -5.81 16.57
C ASN A 146 -17.14 -6.54 15.22
N LEU A 147 -18.11 -6.32 14.33
CA LEU A 147 -18.09 -6.90 12.98
C LEU A 147 -16.92 -6.37 12.14
N LEU A 148 -16.62 -5.08 12.23
CA LEU A 148 -15.49 -4.45 11.55
C LEU A 148 -14.17 -5.07 12.02
N THR A 149 -13.96 -5.16 13.34
CA THR A 149 -12.73 -5.76 13.90
C THR A 149 -12.58 -7.24 13.54
N HIS A 150 -13.68 -7.99 13.49
CA HIS A 150 -13.66 -9.39 13.07
C HIS A 150 -13.31 -9.54 11.58
N SER A 151 -13.91 -8.72 10.72
CA SER A 151 -13.62 -8.68 9.28
C SER A 151 -12.18 -8.25 8.98
N ASP A 152 -11.66 -7.27 9.72
CA ASP A 152 -10.28 -6.78 9.57
C ASP A 152 -9.27 -7.83 10.04
N ALA A 153 -9.56 -8.51 11.16
CA ALA A 153 -8.75 -9.64 11.62
C ALA A 153 -8.68 -10.76 10.57
N GLN A 154 -9.81 -11.12 9.93
CA GLN A 154 -9.82 -12.12 8.86
C GLN A 154 -9.00 -11.68 7.63
N SER A 155 -9.19 -10.44 7.18
CA SER A 155 -8.43 -9.86 6.06
C SER A 155 -6.93 -9.83 6.34
N SER A 156 -6.53 -9.53 7.58
CA SER A 156 -5.12 -9.52 7.99
C SER A 156 -4.47 -10.92 7.95
N LEU A 157 -5.24 -11.96 8.29
CA LEU A 157 -4.77 -13.34 8.23
C LEU A 157 -4.58 -13.81 6.80
N GLU A 158 -5.49 -13.45 5.89
CA GLU A 158 -5.32 -13.73 4.45
C GLU A 158 -4.09 -13.04 3.88
N GLN A 159 -3.90 -11.75 4.19
CA GLN A 159 -2.72 -11.00 3.75
C GLN A 159 -1.42 -11.59 4.30
N SER A 160 -1.42 -12.07 5.56
CA SER A 160 -0.26 -12.73 6.15
C SER A 160 0.11 -14.02 5.40
N LYS A 161 -0.88 -14.85 5.03
CA LYS A 161 -0.66 -16.06 4.24
C LYS A 161 -0.08 -15.73 2.85
N LEU A 162 -0.66 -14.76 2.15
CA LEU A 162 -0.15 -14.32 0.84
C LEU A 162 1.29 -13.81 0.93
N SER A 163 1.63 -13.08 1.99
CA SER A 163 3.00 -12.61 2.23
C SER A 163 3.98 -13.76 2.44
N LEU A 164 3.58 -14.81 3.17
CA LEU A 164 4.38 -16.02 3.35
C LEU A 164 4.58 -16.78 2.02
N ASP A 165 3.52 -16.92 1.22
CA ASP A 165 3.61 -17.57 -0.10
C ASP A 165 4.51 -16.79 -1.06
N LEU A 166 4.42 -15.46 -1.06
CA LEU A 166 5.30 -14.59 -1.84
C LEU A 166 6.75 -14.69 -1.37
N ALA A 167 7.00 -14.72 -0.06
CA ALA A 167 8.34 -14.91 0.49
C ALA A 167 8.93 -16.26 0.07
N ARG A 168 8.11 -17.32 0.08
CA ARG A 168 8.50 -18.66 -0.39
C ARG A 168 8.82 -18.67 -1.88
N SER A 169 7.97 -18.08 -2.72
CA SER A 169 8.21 -17.97 -4.16
C SER A 169 9.47 -17.15 -4.47
N ASN A 170 9.70 -16.06 -3.74
CA ASN A 170 10.94 -15.27 -3.87
C ASN A 170 12.18 -16.06 -3.44
N GLN A 171 12.07 -16.91 -2.41
CA GLN A 171 13.16 -17.81 -2.02
C GLN A 171 13.47 -18.81 -3.14
N GLU A 172 12.45 -19.48 -3.69
CA GLU A 172 12.60 -20.43 -4.79
C GLU A 172 13.20 -19.75 -6.04
N LEU A 173 12.74 -18.53 -6.35
CA LEU A 173 13.27 -17.71 -7.43
C LEU A 173 14.74 -17.32 -7.18
N ALA A 174 15.09 -16.90 -5.97
CA ALA A 174 16.48 -16.57 -5.61
C ALA A 174 17.39 -17.80 -5.72
N GLU A 175 16.90 -18.99 -5.33
CA GLU A 175 17.62 -20.25 -5.50
C GLU A 175 17.79 -20.63 -6.99
N ALA A 176 16.77 -20.41 -7.81
CA ALA A 176 16.85 -20.61 -9.26
C ALA A 176 17.84 -19.62 -9.91
N MET A 177 17.78 -18.33 -9.55
CA MET A 177 18.72 -17.30 -10.01
C MET A 177 20.15 -17.56 -9.56
N ARG A 178 20.35 -18.10 -8.35
CA ARG A 178 21.68 -18.52 -7.86
C ARG A 178 22.25 -19.65 -8.70
N ARG A 179 21.41 -20.62 -9.08
CA ARG A 179 21.80 -21.71 -10.01
C ARG A 179 22.10 -21.15 -11.40
N ASP A 180 21.25 -20.29 -11.94
CA ASP A 180 21.46 -19.65 -13.24
C ASP A 180 22.75 -18.79 -13.26
N SER A 181 23.01 -18.05 -12.19
CA SER A 181 24.26 -17.29 -12.00
C SER A 181 25.49 -18.17 -12.01
N SER A 182 25.40 -19.43 -11.53
CA SER A 182 26.52 -20.37 -11.60
C SER A 182 26.84 -20.77 -13.04
N SER A 183 25.81 -21.03 -13.85
CA SER A 183 25.94 -21.29 -15.29
C SER A 183 26.48 -20.07 -16.03
N MET A 184 25.98 -18.88 -15.70
CA MET A 184 26.43 -17.61 -16.29
C MET A 184 27.92 -17.35 -16.00
N LYS A 185 28.37 -17.63 -14.78
CA LYS A 185 29.79 -17.55 -14.42
C LYS A 185 30.63 -18.50 -15.27
N THR A 186 30.17 -19.72 -15.52
CA THR A 186 30.89 -20.68 -16.37
C THR A 186 31.03 -20.17 -17.81
N VAL A 187 29.96 -19.63 -18.40
CA VAL A 187 30.03 -19.03 -19.76
C VAL A 187 31.01 -17.86 -19.79
N ALA A 188 30.97 -16.97 -18.80
CA ALA A 188 31.88 -15.84 -18.70
C ALA A 188 33.35 -16.28 -18.53
N VAL A 189 33.61 -17.35 -17.78
CA VAL A 189 34.96 -17.92 -17.68
C VAL A 189 35.42 -18.47 -19.03
N MET A 190 34.56 -19.18 -19.76
CA MET A 190 34.90 -19.69 -21.10
C MET A 190 35.24 -18.55 -22.06
N THR A 191 34.46 -17.46 -22.10
CA THR A 191 34.76 -16.31 -22.97
C THR A 191 36.07 -15.63 -22.58
N MET A 192 36.37 -15.48 -21.28
CA MET A 192 37.65 -14.94 -20.80
C MET A 192 38.87 -15.78 -21.23
N VAL A 193 38.71 -17.10 -21.36
CA VAL A 193 39.78 -18.00 -21.84
C VAL A 193 39.96 -17.90 -23.37
N PHE A 194 38.86 -17.82 -24.12
CA PHE A 194 38.93 -17.80 -25.60
C PHE A 194 39.27 -16.43 -26.19
N LEU A 195 38.85 -15.33 -25.57
CA LEU A 195 39.07 -13.97 -26.09
C LEU A 195 40.55 -13.66 -26.38
N PRO A 196 41.50 -13.94 -25.46
CA PRO A 196 42.90 -13.63 -25.70
C PRO A 196 43.51 -14.51 -26.79
N GLY A 197 43.18 -15.81 -26.80
CA GLY A 197 43.62 -16.73 -27.84
C GLY A 197 43.16 -16.31 -29.23
N THR A 198 41.89 -15.89 -29.36
CA THR A 198 41.35 -15.38 -30.63
C THR A 198 41.99 -14.04 -31.06
N PHE A 199 42.26 -13.14 -30.11
CA PHE A 199 42.93 -11.87 -30.39
C PHE A 199 44.33 -12.07 -30.96
N PHE A 200 45.15 -12.93 -30.33
CA PHE A 200 46.49 -13.21 -30.84
C PHE A 200 46.46 -14.00 -32.14
N SER A 201 45.54 -14.96 -32.30
CA SER A 201 45.35 -15.67 -33.57
C SER A 201 45.06 -14.71 -34.72
N ALA A 202 44.18 -13.73 -34.51
CA ALA A 202 43.90 -12.68 -35.50
C ALA A 202 45.10 -11.74 -35.72
N LEU A 203 45.81 -11.35 -34.66
CA LEU A 203 46.98 -10.45 -34.74
C LEU A 203 48.11 -11.07 -35.57
N PHE A 204 48.37 -12.37 -35.44
CA PHE A 204 49.37 -13.10 -36.23
C PHE A 204 48.88 -13.49 -37.63
N ALA A 205 47.56 -13.54 -37.86
CA ALA A 205 46.99 -13.72 -39.20
C ALA A 205 47.10 -12.46 -40.07
N MET A 206 47.24 -11.28 -39.46
CA MET A 206 47.50 -10.04 -40.19
C MET A 206 48.96 -9.99 -40.68
N PRO A 207 49.22 -9.57 -41.93
CA PRO A 207 50.56 -9.56 -42.53
C PRO A 207 51.54 -8.52 -41.95
N PHE A 208 51.24 -7.92 -40.80
CA PHE A 208 51.99 -6.81 -40.19
C PHE A 208 53.26 -7.25 -39.43
N ILE A 209 53.35 -8.50 -38.96
CA ILE A 209 54.54 -9.03 -38.24
C ILE A 209 55.37 -9.92 -39.18
N ARG A 210 56.05 -9.31 -40.16
CA ARG A 210 57.17 -9.96 -40.84
C ARG A 210 58.44 -9.62 -40.07
N ILE A 211 58.98 -10.59 -39.32
CA ILE A 211 60.32 -10.48 -38.74
C ILE A 211 61.31 -10.59 -39.92
N PRO A 212 62.11 -9.57 -40.25
CA PRO A 212 63.11 -9.70 -41.31
C PRO A 212 64.16 -10.71 -40.85
N SER A 213 64.10 -11.91 -41.41
CA SER A 213 65.16 -12.91 -41.31
C SER A 213 66.19 -12.59 -42.37
N GLU A 214 67.23 -11.85 -41.99
CA GLU A 214 68.52 -11.92 -42.69
C GLU A 214 69.06 -13.35 -42.49
N GLU A 215 68.87 -14.13 -43.55
CA GLU A 215 69.73 -15.22 -44.04
C GLU A 215 70.35 -16.16 -43.00
N SER A 216 69.66 -17.26 -42.71
CA SER A 216 70.22 -18.62 -42.82
C SER A 216 69.24 -19.67 -42.31
N ASP A 217 69.09 -20.68 -43.16
CA ASP A 217 68.60 -22.04 -42.98
C ASP A 217 68.00 -22.46 -41.62
N GLY A 218 66.74 -22.90 -41.65
CA GLY A 218 66.00 -23.38 -40.47
C GLY A 218 64.73 -22.57 -40.17
N ILE A 219 63.81 -22.48 -41.13
CA ILE A 219 62.53 -21.78 -41.03
C ILE A 219 61.53 -22.61 -40.19
N ILE A 220 61.91 -22.93 -38.95
CA ILE A 220 60.97 -23.31 -37.91
C ILE A 220 61.52 -22.67 -36.62
N GLN A 221 60.65 -22.06 -35.81
CA GLN A 221 60.81 -21.92 -34.33
C GLN A 221 61.23 -20.59 -33.66
N LYS A 222 61.33 -19.41 -34.30
CA LYS A 222 61.42 -18.13 -33.52
C LYS A 222 60.08 -17.41 -33.34
N GLY A 223 59.29 -17.24 -34.39
CA GLY A 223 57.93 -16.67 -34.28
C GLY A 223 56.96 -17.55 -33.48
N PHE A 224 57.15 -18.87 -33.57
CA PHE A 224 56.33 -19.84 -32.83
C PHE A 224 56.61 -19.81 -31.32
N ALA A 225 57.87 -19.62 -30.90
CA ALA A 225 58.22 -19.45 -29.49
C ALA A 225 57.69 -18.13 -28.92
N LEU A 226 57.73 -17.04 -29.70
CA LEU A 226 57.15 -15.75 -29.31
C LEU A 226 55.62 -15.83 -29.17
N TYR A 227 54.95 -16.56 -30.07
CA TYR A 227 53.52 -16.87 -29.95
C TYR A 227 53.21 -17.57 -28.63
N TRP A 228 53.92 -18.65 -28.29
CA TRP A 228 53.70 -19.36 -27.03
C TRP A 228 53.98 -18.48 -25.80
N GLY A 229 55.04 -17.68 -25.81
CA GLY A 229 55.36 -16.77 -24.71
C GLY A 229 54.28 -15.70 -24.47
N LEU A 230 53.82 -15.05 -25.54
CA LEU A 230 52.81 -13.99 -25.46
C LEU A 230 51.43 -14.55 -25.07
N THR A 231 51.08 -15.73 -25.60
CA THR A 231 49.81 -16.39 -25.29
C THR A 231 49.76 -16.85 -23.84
N ILE A 232 50.85 -17.41 -23.30
CA ILE A 232 50.95 -17.78 -21.88
C ILE A 232 50.91 -16.54 -20.98
N ALA A 233 51.65 -15.48 -21.31
CA ALA A 233 51.66 -14.25 -20.53
C ALA A 233 50.27 -13.60 -20.47
N SER A 234 49.57 -13.56 -21.60
CA SER A 234 48.19 -13.05 -21.65
C SER A 234 47.21 -13.92 -20.85
N THR A 235 47.31 -15.24 -20.98
CA THR A 235 46.48 -16.17 -20.20
C THR A 235 46.74 -16.00 -18.70
N ALA A 236 48.01 -15.82 -18.30
CA ALA A 236 48.40 -15.56 -16.93
C ALA A 236 47.84 -14.24 -16.39
N ILE A 237 47.81 -13.16 -17.20
CA ILE A 237 47.21 -11.86 -16.84
C ILE A 237 45.70 -11.99 -16.63
N VAL A 238 45.00 -12.73 -17.50
CA VAL A 238 43.55 -12.94 -17.37
C VAL A 238 43.24 -13.78 -16.12
N PHE A 239 43.98 -14.86 -15.88
CA PHE A 239 43.81 -15.69 -14.68
C PHE A 239 44.17 -14.96 -13.40
N THR A 240 45.25 -14.17 -13.36
CA THR A 240 45.60 -13.36 -12.18
C THR A 240 44.55 -12.27 -11.92
N THR A 241 44.04 -11.60 -12.96
CA THR A 241 42.94 -10.63 -12.83
C THR A 241 41.66 -11.29 -12.29
N TRP A 242 41.30 -12.46 -12.80
CA TRP A 242 40.14 -13.23 -12.35
C TRP A 242 40.30 -13.73 -10.91
N PHE A 243 41.47 -14.29 -10.57
CA PHE A 243 41.76 -14.78 -9.23
C PHE A 243 41.75 -13.64 -8.21
N MET A 244 42.36 -12.49 -8.55
CA MET A 244 42.35 -11.30 -7.69
C MET A 244 40.92 -10.76 -7.46
N THR A 245 40.09 -10.71 -8.49
CA THR A 245 38.70 -10.20 -8.38
C THR A 245 37.76 -11.17 -7.65
N THR A 246 37.87 -12.46 -7.91
CA THR A 246 37.10 -13.51 -7.21
C THR A 246 37.54 -13.65 -5.74
N HIS A 247 38.83 -13.49 -5.45
CA HIS A 247 39.32 -13.58 -4.08
C HIS A 247 38.99 -12.31 -3.28
N ARG A 248 38.96 -11.13 -3.91
CA ARG A 248 38.52 -9.88 -3.27
C ARG A 248 37.01 -9.84 -2.98
N SER A 249 36.16 -10.42 -3.83
CA SER A 249 34.70 -10.40 -3.63
C SER A 249 34.24 -11.28 -2.46
N GLN A 250 34.87 -12.43 -2.23
CA GLN A 250 34.54 -13.30 -1.09
C GLN A 250 34.93 -12.72 0.27
N ILE A 251 35.96 -11.87 0.29
CA ILE A 251 36.45 -11.23 1.51
C ILE A 251 35.64 -9.96 1.81
N ALA A 252 35.33 -9.15 0.80
CA ALA A 252 34.55 -7.91 0.96
C ALA A 252 33.11 -8.16 1.42
N ASP A 253 32.43 -9.21 0.93
CA ASP A 253 31.07 -9.53 1.35
C ASP A 253 31.00 -10.01 2.80
N ARG A 254 32.04 -10.70 3.30
CA ARG A 254 32.11 -11.16 4.70
C ARG A 254 32.28 -10.01 5.70
N TYR A 255 33.00 -8.95 5.35
CA TYR A 255 33.15 -7.78 6.21
C TYR A 255 31.91 -6.88 6.22
N ARG A 256 31.19 -6.79 5.10
CA ARG A 256 30.01 -5.93 4.97
C ARG A 256 28.80 -6.46 5.76
N VAL A 257 28.63 -7.78 5.85
CA VAL A 257 27.57 -8.40 6.67
C VAL A 257 27.87 -8.28 8.17
N PHE A 258 29.15 -8.39 8.56
CA PHE A 258 29.54 -8.28 9.97
C PHE A 258 29.42 -6.84 10.50
N SER A 259 29.75 -5.82 9.70
CA SER A 259 29.62 -4.42 10.11
C SER A 259 28.16 -3.97 10.28
N LEU A 260 27.22 -4.50 9.48
CA LEU A 260 25.79 -4.23 9.65
C LEU A 260 25.20 -4.86 10.92
N ARG A 261 25.69 -6.05 11.30
CA ARG A 261 25.26 -6.73 12.53
C ARG A 261 25.84 -6.07 13.79
N ALA A 262 27.05 -5.54 13.71
CA ALA A 262 27.67 -4.78 14.79
C ALA A 262 26.99 -3.40 15.01
N GLY A 263 26.56 -2.72 13.94
CA GLY A 263 25.85 -1.44 14.04
C GLY A 263 24.48 -1.53 14.71
N HIS A 264 23.77 -2.63 14.53
CA HIS A 264 22.43 -2.83 15.12
C HIS A 264 22.45 -3.20 16.62
N SER A 265 23.61 -3.64 17.14
CA SER A 265 23.79 -3.96 18.57
C SER A 265 24.07 -2.72 19.42
N ASN A 266 24.75 -1.72 18.86
CA ASN A 266 25.11 -0.49 19.57
C ASN A 266 24.01 0.60 19.52
N ALA A 267 22.88 0.32 18.85
CA ALA A 267 21.73 1.23 18.79
C ALA A 267 20.58 0.82 19.74
N LYS A 268 20.80 -0.21 20.58
CA LYS A 268 19.83 -0.72 21.56
C LYS A 268 20.30 -0.59 23.03
N GLU A 269 21.43 0.07 23.27
CA GLU A 269 21.83 0.59 24.59
C GLU A 269 21.71 2.11 24.56
#